data_AF-A0A3P7MIW3-F1
#
_entry.id   AF-A0A3P7MIW3-F1
#
_cell.length_a   1.000
_cell.length_b   1.000
_cell.length_c   1.000
_cell.angle_alpha   90.00
_cell.angle_beta   90.00
_cell.angle_gamma   90.00
#
_symmetry.space_group_name_H-M   'P 1'
#
loop_
_entity.id
_entity.type
_entity.pdbx_description
1 polymer ?
#
loop_
_entity_poly.entity_id
_entity_poly.type
_entity_poly.pdbx_seq_one_letter_code
_entity_poly.pdbx_strand_id
1 'polypeptide(L)'
;MSVTGHSDVDMESASAFSPSEPSIDGVFVSKHNQSAEIYQIFKEDVDALLSGRTPQLEQPSLIQVIVNFKLISLVPKRTVIYKETSLL
;
A
#
# COMPACT_ATOMS: atom_id res chain seq x y z
N MET A 1 -43.19 55.93 -3.02
CA MET A 1 -41.71 55.87 -3.01
C MET A 1 -41.34 54.40 -3.01
N SER A 2 -40.73 53.95 -4.10
CA SER A 2 -40.38 52.55 -4.34
C SER A 2 -39.26 52.10 -3.40
N VAL A 3 -39.49 51.03 -2.64
CA VAL A 3 -38.39 50.25 -2.07
C VAL A 3 -38.10 49.13 -3.05
N THR A 4 -37.08 49.37 -3.86
CA THR A 4 -36.44 48.43 -4.76
C THR A 4 -36.02 47.17 -4.01
N GLY A 5 -36.28 46.01 -4.62
CA GLY A 5 -35.71 44.75 -4.18
C GLY A 5 -34.19 44.80 -4.20
N HIS A 6 -33.60 44.07 -3.26
CA HIS A 6 -32.27 43.53 -3.38
C HIS A 6 -32.28 42.19 -2.65
N SER A 7 -32.62 41.16 -3.41
CA SER A 7 -32.36 39.77 -3.08
C SER A 7 -30.86 39.53 -3.26
N ASP A 8 -30.07 39.92 -2.28
CA ASP A 8 -28.64 39.62 -2.22
C ASP A 8 -28.31 39.28 -0.76
N VAL A 9 -28.79 38.11 -0.33
CA VAL A 9 -28.04 37.39 0.70
C VAL A 9 -27.08 36.52 -0.09
N ASP A 10 -25.91 37.11 -0.28
CA ASP A 10 -24.73 36.51 -0.85
C ASP A 10 -24.56 35.06 -0.41
N MET A 11 -24.38 34.25 -1.44
CA MET A 11 -23.86 32.91 -1.42
C MET A 11 -22.44 32.93 -0.86
N GLU A 12 -22.26 33.17 0.44
CA GLU A 12 -20.98 32.94 1.09
C GLU A 12 -20.84 31.45 1.41
N SER A 13 -20.44 30.76 0.35
CA SER A 13 -19.85 29.44 0.33
C SER A 13 -18.65 29.41 1.28
N ALA A 14 -18.87 29.00 2.52
CA ALA A 14 -17.79 28.61 3.41
C ALA A 14 -18.14 27.26 4.04
N SER A 15 -17.80 26.18 3.34
CA SER A 15 -17.54 24.88 3.97
C SER A 15 -16.32 25.06 4.89
N ALA A 16 -16.53 25.64 6.08
CA ALA A 16 -15.49 26.01 7.05
C ALA A 16 -14.79 24.78 7.68
N PHE A 17 -15.17 23.59 7.26
CA PHE A 17 -14.48 22.35 7.55
C PHE A 17 -14.49 21.49 6.29
N SER A 18 -13.87 21.98 5.21
CA SER A 18 -13.28 21.03 4.27
C SER A 18 -12.29 20.20 5.10
N PRO A 19 -12.53 18.89 5.34
CA PRO A 19 -11.59 18.09 6.09
C PRO A 19 -10.24 18.23 5.37
N SER A 20 -9.24 18.76 6.08
CA SER A 20 -7.88 18.82 5.55
C SER A 20 -7.54 17.43 5.05
N GLU A 21 -7.04 17.33 3.80
CA GLU A 21 -6.62 16.05 3.24
C GLU A 21 -5.75 15.33 4.27
N PRO A 22 -6.05 14.06 4.59
CA PRO A 22 -5.25 13.32 5.54
C PRO A 22 -3.80 13.36 5.05
N SER A 23 -2.87 13.76 5.92
CA SER A 23 -1.44 13.74 5.62
C SER A 23 -0.99 12.28 5.55
N ILE A 24 -1.22 11.63 4.42
CA ILE A 24 -0.82 10.24 4.20
C ILE A 24 0.69 10.26 4.00
N ASP A 25 1.42 9.70 4.97
CA ASP A 25 2.87 9.51 4.89
C ASP A 25 3.20 8.70 3.63
N GLY A 26 4.04 9.23 2.75
CA GLY A 26 4.48 8.53 1.53
C GLY A 26 5.13 7.17 1.84
N VAL A 27 5.72 7.00 3.04
CA VAL A 27 6.24 5.72 3.52
C VAL A 27 5.11 4.72 3.79
N PHE A 28 3.97 5.17 4.32
CA PHE A 28 2.79 4.34 4.52
C PHE A 28 2.22 3.88 3.17
N VAL A 29 2.08 4.80 2.20
CA VAL A 29 1.62 4.44 0.84
C VAL A 29 2.56 3.43 0.20
N SER A 30 3.87 3.65 0.29
CA SER A 30 4.86 2.74 -0.28
C SER A 30 4.77 1.33 0.33
N LYS A 31 4.68 1.24 1.66
CA LYS A 31 4.52 -0.06 2.36
C LYS A 31 3.19 -0.72 2.03
N HIS A 32 2.10 0.06 1.95
CA HIS A 32 0.79 -0.44 1.57
C HIS A 32 0.81 -1.02 0.16
N ASN A 33 1.34 -0.28 -0.81
CA ASN A 33 1.46 -0.74 -2.19
C ASN A 33 2.32 -2.00 -2.29
N GLN A 34 3.47 -2.03 -1.62
CA GLN A 34 4.34 -3.21 -1.57
C GLN A 34 3.61 -4.42 -0.96
N SER A 35 2.86 -4.21 0.12
CA SER A 35 2.08 -5.29 0.74
C SER A 35 0.94 -5.79 -0.15
N ALA A 36 0.33 -4.89 -0.93
CA ALA A 36 -0.72 -5.23 -1.88
C ALA A 36 -0.16 -6.06 -3.04
N GLU A 37 0.99 -5.68 -3.60
CA GLU A 37 1.69 -6.45 -4.65
C GLU A 37 2.03 -7.86 -4.16
N ILE A 38 2.58 -7.98 -2.96
CA ILE A 38 2.90 -9.28 -2.34
C ILE A 38 1.63 -10.13 -2.16
N TYR A 39 0.55 -9.53 -1.68
CA TYR A 39 -0.71 -10.25 -1.48
C TYR A 39 -1.31 -10.76 -2.79
N GLN A 40 -1.21 -9.98 -3.87
CA GLN A 40 -1.68 -10.43 -5.19
C GLN A 40 -0.92 -11.68 -5.64
N ILE A 41 0.41 -11.68 -5.56
CA ILE A 41 1.23 -12.84 -5.94
C ILE A 41 0.89 -14.06 -5.08
N PHE A 42 0.81 -13.88 -3.76
CA PHE A 42 0.42 -14.94 -2.84
C PHE A 42 -0.94 -15.53 -3.19
N LYS A 43 -1.92 -14.67 -3.50
CA LYS A 43 -3.27 -15.10 -3.88
C LYS A 43 -3.23 -15.90 -5.18
N GLU A 44 -2.49 -15.45 -6.18
CA GLU A 44 -2.34 -16.16 -7.46
C GLU A 44 -1.72 -17.54 -7.29
N ASP A 45 -0.66 -17.66 -6.48
CA ASP A 45 0.00 -18.94 -6.17
C ASP A 45 -0.94 -19.90 -5.44
N VAL A 46 -1.70 -19.40 -4.46
CA VAL A 46 -2.71 -20.17 -3.73
C VAL A 46 -3.85 -20.60 -4.67
N ASP A 47 -4.37 -19.70 -5.49
CA ASP A 47 -5.43 -20.01 -6.46
C ASP A 47 -4.95 -21.05 -7.49
N ALA A 48 -3.71 -20.96 -7.96
CA ALA A 48 -3.11 -21.95 -8.85
C ALA A 48 -3.06 -23.34 -8.19
N LEU A 49 -2.55 -23.40 -6.95
CA LEU A 49 -2.47 -24.63 -6.16
C LEU A 49 -3.86 -25.25 -5.93
N LEU A 50 -4.83 -24.45 -5.48
CA LEU A 50 -6.19 -24.90 -5.16
C LEU A 50 -7.02 -25.24 -6.40
N SER A 51 -6.72 -24.61 -7.55
CA SER A 51 -7.40 -24.93 -8.81
C SER A 51 -7.07 -26.33 -9.34
N GLY A 52 -6.08 -27.02 -8.76
CA GLY A 52 -5.63 -28.35 -9.21
C GLY A 52 -4.90 -28.32 -10.55
N ARG A 53 -4.62 -27.13 -11.11
CA ARG A 53 -3.87 -26.94 -12.36
C ARG A 53 -2.36 -27.11 -12.16
N THR A 54 -1.88 -26.99 -10.92
CA THR A 54 -0.46 -27.19 -10.59
C THR A 54 -0.12 -28.69 -10.62
N PRO A 55 0.85 -29.11 -11.46
CA PRO A 55 1.31 -30.50 -11.51
C PRO A 55 1.75 -31.01 -10.14
N GLN A 56 1.45 -32.25 -9.78
CA GLN A 56 1.75 -32.81 -8.45
C GLN A 56 3.23 -32.70 -8.05
N LEU A 57 4.14 -32.82 -9.02
CA LEU A 57 5.58 -32.68 -8.78
C LEU A 57 5.98 -31.25 -8.36
N GLU A 58 5.24 -30.24 -8.84
CA GLU A 58 5.51 -28.82 -8.61
C GLU A 58 4.79 -28.28 -7.35
N GLN A 59 3.78 -28.99 -6.86
CA GLN A 59 3.01 -28.57 -5.68
C GLN A 59 3.87 -28.36 -4.41
N PRO A 60 4.84 -29.23 -4.05
CA PRO A 60 5.67 -29.02 -2.88
C PRO A 60 6.50 -27.73 -2.95
N SER A 61 7.06 -27.42 -4.13
CA SER A 61 7.83 -26.20 -4.38
C SER A 61 6.95 -24.96 -4.25
N LEU A 62 5.76 -24.98 -4.85
CA LEU A 62 4.80 -23.88 -4.75
C LEU A 62 4.33 -23.66 -3.30
N ILE A 63 4.05 -24.74 -2.56
CA ILE A 63 3.70 -24.68 -1.14
C ILE A 63 4.85 -24.07 -0.33
N GLN A 64 6.10 -24.44 -0.60
CA GLN A 64 7.26 -23.83 0.06
C GLN A 64 7.33 -22.32 -0.20
N VAL A 65 7.07 -21.87 -1.43
CA VAL A 65 7.02 -20.44 -1.76
C VAL A 65 5.92 -19.75 -0.96
N ILE A 66 4.68 -20.25 -1.01
CA ILE A 66 3.50 -19.72 -0.29
C ILE A 66 3.75 -19.60 1.22
N VAL A 67 4.35 -20.63 1.84
CA VAL A 67 4.61 -20.65 3.28
C VAL A 67 5.77 -19.73 3.67
N ASN A 68 6.83 -19.66 2.86
CA ASN A 68 8.00 -18.84 3.14
C ASN A 68 7.80 -17.36 2.80
N PHE A 69 6.73 -16.98 2.09
CA PHE A 69 6.37 -15.58 1.83
C PHE A 69 6.28 -14.75 3.12
N LYS A 70 5.97 -15.36 4.26
CA LYS A 70 5.92 -14.71 5.59
C LYS A 70 7.30 -14.27 6.11
N LEU A 71 8.40 -14.87 5.64
CA LEU A 71 9.76 -14.55 6.08
C LEU A 71 10.39 -13.38 5.31
N ILE A 72 10.01 -13.15 4.05
CA ILE A 72 10.62 -12.10 3.21
C ILE A 72 10.01 -10.72 3.51
N SER A 73 8.73 -10.65 3.89
CA SER A 73 8.02 -9.39 4.18
C SER A 73 8.40 -8.76 5.53
N LEU A 74 8.86 -9.55 6.51
CA LEU A 74 9.17 -9.09 7.86
C LEU A 74 10.65 -8.77 8.11
N VAL A 75 11.53 -8.92 7.12
CA VAL A 75 12.93 -8.51 7.26
C VAL A 75 13.04 -7.05 6.80
N PRO A 76 13.13 -6.07 7.72
CA PRO A 76 13.56 -4.73 7.32
C PRO A 76 14.93 -4.88 6.69
N LYS A 77 15.09 -4.41 5.44
CA LYS A 77 16.38 -4.27 4.77
C LYS A 77 17.27 -3.43 5.69
N ARG A 78 18.07 -4.08 6.55
CA ARG A 78 19.14 -3.41 7.27
C ARG A 78 20.15 -3.05 6.20
N THR A 79 20.15 -1.78 5.80
CA THR A 79 21.25 -1.17 5.04
C THR A 79 22.52 -1.42 5.82
N VAL A 80 23.31 -2.41 5.41
CA VAL A 80 24.66 -2.60 5.96
C VAL A 80 25.52 -1.51 5.35
N ILE A 81 25.64 -0.39 6.05
CA ILE A 81 26.64 0.63 5.74
C ILE A 81 27.96 0.06 6.23
N TYR A 82 28.69 -0.63 5.35
CA TYR A 82 30.12 -0.87 5.57
C TYR A 82 30.80 0.50 5.50
N LYS A 83 31.03 1.13 6.67
CA LYS A 83 32.07 2.15 6.76
C LYS A 83 33.40 1.43 6.63
N GLU A 84 33.92 1.42 5.42
CA GLU A 84 35.33 1.20 5.14
C GLU A 84 36.11 2.33 5.82
N THR A 85 36.43 2.16 7.10
CA THR A 85 37.46 2.97 7.75
C THR A 85 38.80 2.45 7.26
N SER A 86 39.19 2.93 6.08
CA SER A 86 40.58 3.13 5.73
C SER A 86 41.21 4.02 6.79
N LEU A 87 41.97 3.46 7.72
CA LEU A 87 43.00 4.19 8.45
C LEU A 87 44.21 3.26 8.65
N LEU A 88 45.28 3.67 7.96
CA LEU A 88 46.72 3.44 8.17
C LEU A 88 47.13 2.79 9.51
#